data_AF-A0A3R8SU87-F1
#
_entry.id   AF-A0A3R8SU87-F1
#
_cell.length_a   1.000
_cell.length_b   1.000
_cell.length_c   1.000
_cell.angle_alpha   90.00
_cell.angle_beta   90.00
_cell.angle_gamma   90.00
#
_symmetry.space_group_name_H-M   'P 1'
#
loop_
_entity.id
_entity.type
_entity.pdbx_description
1 polymer ?
#
loop_
_entity_poly.entity_id
_entity_poly.type
_entity_poly.pdbx_seq_one_letter_code
_entity_poly.pdbx_strand_id
1 'polypeptide(L)'
;AQLGDLTRARVLLRQAHAAFGRNEAVARARCVVADAEIGLALRELGATSVALLAAARRLERAHDTGNALQAWLIVARRALLLGRGAEASDALSRLQAHTLPPPLEAMAALTRATLAARALQISVASEALGDATRAAQQSGIPALQAEVARACAALRQPAARHAGLALDLQQVRALLDGPHCVVDGCRRGVWRGGQWRSLARRPLLFALLRALGAAW
;
A
#
# COMPACT_ATOMS: atom_id res chain seq x y z
N ALA A 1 1.58 15.89 -16.56
CA ALA A 1 1.95 14.95 -15.50
C ALA A 1 3.29 14.28 -15.79
N GLN A 2 3.44 13.53 -16.89
CA GLN A 2 4.72 12.89 -17.24
C GLN A 2 5.88 13.87 -17.48
N LEU A 3 5.58 15.13 -17.82
CA LEU A 3 6.54 16.24 -17.93
C LEU A 3 6.91 16.88 -16.57
N GLY A 4 6.52 16.27 -15.43
CA GLY A 4 6.84 16.75 -14.09
C GLY A 4 5.89 17.82 -13.52
N ASP A 5 5.13 18.52 -14.36
CA ASP A 5 4.16 19.53 -13.89
C ASP A 5 2.82 18.90 -13.50
N LEU A 6 2.73 18.45 -12.24
CA LEU A 6 1.52 17.87 -11.64
C LEU A 6 0.45 18.93 -11.35
N THR A 7 0.85 20.13 -10.93
CA THR A 7 -0.06 21.22 -10.59
C THR A 7 -0.85 21.67 -11.82
N ARG A 8 -0.18 21.94 -12.94
CA ARG A 8 -0.84 22.32 -14.19
C ARG A 8 -1.72 21.20 -14.75
N ALA A 9 -1.24 19.96 -14.70
CA ALA A 9 -2.03 18.81 -15.14
C ALA A 9 -3.36 18.72 -14.37
N ARG A 10 -3.31 18.99 -13.06
CA ARG A 10 -4.50 19.01 -12.22
C ARG A 10 -5.48 20.12 -12.56
N VAL A 11 -4.98 21.32 -12.83
CA VAL A 11 -5.82 22.44 -13.27
C VAL A 11 -6.56 22.08 -14.56
N LEU A 12 -5.85 21.51 -15.54
CA LEU A 12 -6.45 21.07 -16.82
C LEU A 12 -7.50 19.97 -16.61
N LEU A 13 -7.26 19.01 -15.72
CA LEU A 13 -8.24 17.96 -15.40
C LEU A 13 -9.52 18.52 -14.76
N ARG A 14 -9.39 19.51 -13.87
CA ARG A 14 -10.55 20.17 -13.25
C ARG A 14 -11.35 20.98 -14.26
N GLN A 15 -10.67 21.68 -15.18
CA GLN A 15 -11.32 22.39 -16.28
C GLN A 15 -12.07 21.42 -17.20
N ALA A 16 -11.44 20.32 -17.59
CA ALA A 16 -12.10 19.28 -18.38
C ALA A 16 -13.32 18.69 -17.65
N HIS A 17 -13.18 18.37 -16.37
CA HIS A 17 -14.31 17.87 -15.56
C HIS A 17 -15.48 18.85 -15.52
N ALA A 18 -15.22 20.16 -15.44
CA ALA A 18 -16.23 21.20 -15.43
C ALA A 18 -16.87 21.44 -16.82
N ALA A 19 -16.12 21.21 -17.90
CA ALA A 19 -16.62 21.35 -19.26
C ALA A 19 -17.56 20.21 -19.70
N PHE A 20 -17.40 19.01 -19.13
CA PHE A 20 -18.26 17.87 -19.45
C PHE A 20 -19.69 18.05 -18.92
N GLY A 21 -20.66 17.83 -19.80
CA GLY A 21 -22.09 17.94 -19.52
C GLY A 21 -22.66 16.77 -18.69
N ARG A 22 -23.96 16.86 -18.37
CA ARG A 22 -24.67 15.86 -17.55
C ARG A 22 -24.66 14.46 -18.17
N ASN A 23 -24.66 14.37 -19.51
CA ASN A 23 -24.65 13.10 -20.24
C ASN A 23 -23.25 12.47 -20.36
N GLU A 24 -22.20 13.23 -20.08
CA GLU A 24 -20.80 12.81 -20.25
C GLU A 24 -20.20 12.28 -18.94
N ALA A 25 -21.03 11.63 -18.11
CA ALA A 25 -20.61 11.30 -16.77
C ALA A 25 -19.56 10.16 -16.71
N VAL A 26 -19.30 9.43 -17.80
CA VAL A 26 -18.13 8.55 -17.93
C VAL A 26 -16.84 9.37 -18.07
N ALA A 27 -16.83 10.40 -18.92
CA ALA A 27 -15.70 11.29 -19.08
C ALA A 27 -15.38 12.05 -17.77
N ARG A 28 -16.42 12.52 -17.07
CA ARG A 28 -16.26 13.09 -15.72
C ARG A 28 -15.64 12.12 -14.72
N ALA A 29 -16.04 10.84 -14.76
CA ALA A 29 -15.47 9.82 -13.90
C ALA A 29 -13.98 9.58 -14.21
N ARG A 30 -13.57 9.54 -15.48
CA ARG A 30 -12.16 9.47 -15.87
C ARG A 30 -11.33 10.64 -15.32
N CYS A 31 -11.86 11.87 -15.38
CA CYS A 31 -11.19 13.03 -14.78
C CYS A 31 -11.01 12.88 -13.26
N VAL A 32 -12.01 12.32 -12.55
CA VAL A 32 -11.90 12.06 -11.11
C VAL A 32 -10.81 11.04 -10.82
N VAL A 33 -10.71 9.97 -11.60
CA VAL A 33 -9.65 8.95 -11.45
C VAL A 33 -8.27 9.57 -11.67
N ALA A 34 -8.11 10.35 -12.73
CA ALA A 34 -6.85 11.03 -13.05
C ALA A 34 -6.46 12.07 -11.99
N ASP A 35 -7.40 12.87 -11.48
CA ASP A 35 -7.15 13.83 -10.39
C ASP A 35 -6.76 13.11 -9.10
N ALA A 36 -7.39 11.97 -8.79
CA ALA A 36 -7.06 11.16 -7.63
C ALA A 36 -5.67 10.55 -7.71
N GLU A 37 -5.20 10.16 -8.90
CA GLU A 37 -3.83 9.68 -9.11
C GLU A 37 -2.80 10.78 -8.85
N ILE A 38 -3.05 11.99 -9.36
CA ILE A 38 -2.20 13.16 -9.07
C ILE A 38 -2.23 13.47 -7.57
N GLY A 39 -3.41 13.46 -6.94
CA GLY A 39 -3.54 13.69 -5.50
C GLY A 39 -2.74 12.67 -4.67
N LEU A 40 -2.74 11.41 -5.08
CA LEU A 40 -1.93 10.37 -4.43
C LEU A 40 -0.43 10.65 -4.56
N ALA A 41 0.04 11.07 -5.74
CA ALA A 41 1.43 11.43 -5.99
C ALA A 41 1.86 12.67 -5.15
N LEU A 42 0.96 13.63 -4.98
CA LEU A 42 1.16 14.83 -4.15
C LEU A 42 0.95 14.60 -2.64
N ARG A 43 0.66 13.36 -2.22
CA ARG A 43 0.34 12.99 -0.81
C ARG A 43 -0.88 13.72 -0.25
N GLU A 44 -1.79 14.14 -1.11
CA GLU A 44 -3.06 14.75 -0.72
C GLU A 44 -4.11 13.67 -0.42
N LEU A 45 -4.01 13.10 0.77
CA LEU A 45 -4.90 12.00 1.17
C LEU A 45 -6.28 12.49 1.63
N GLY A 46 -6.46 13.80 1.82
CA GLY A 46 -7.72 14.41 2.26
C GLY A 46 -8.82 14.47 1.19
N ALA A 47 -8.48 14.34 -0.10
CA ALA A 47 -9.46 14.36 -1.19
C ALA A 47 -10.47 13.20 -1.07
N THR A 48 -11.74 13.49 -1.40
CA THR A 48 -12.91 12.69 -1.01
C THR A 48 -12.91 11.29 -1.63
N SER A 49 -12.72 10.26 -0.80
CA SER A 49 -12.82 8.84 -1.19
C SER A 49 -14.17 8.48 -1.83
N VAL A 50 -15.24 9.16 -1.44
CA VAL A 50 -16.60 8.95 -1.97
C VAL A 50 -16.67 9.22 -3.46
N ALA A 51 -16.05 10.31 -3.94
CA ALA A 51 -16.08 10.66 -5.37
C ALA A 51 -15.31 9.62 -6.21
N LEU A 52 -14.15 9.17 -5.71
CA LEU A 52 -13.36 8.13 -6.37
C LEU A 52 -14.09 6.78 -6.39
N LEU A 53 -14.72 6.37 -5.28
CA LEU A 53 -15.52 5.15 -5.22
C LEU A 53 -16.73 5.21 -6.15
N ALA A 54 -17.38 6.37 -6.25
CA ALA A 54 -18.49 6.59 -7.18
C ALA A 54 -18.01 6.53 -8.64
N ALA A 55 -16.85 7.12 -8.94
CA ALA A 55 -16.23 7.06 -10.26
C ALA A 55 -15.88 5.62 -10.64
N ALA A 56 -15.22 4.86 -9.75
CA ALA A 56 -14.89 3.44 -9.97
C ALA A 56 -16.12 2.63 -10.37
N ARG A 57 -17.18 2.67 -9.54
CA ARG A 57 -18.45 1.96 -9.81
C ARG A 57 -19.14 2.42 -11.08
N ARG A 58 -19.01 3.70 -11.44
CA ARG A 58 -19.59 4.23 -12.67
C ARG A 58 -18.85 3.70 -13.89
N LEU A 59 -17.52 3.64 -13.84
CA LEU A 59 -16.68 3.11 -14.91
C LEU A 59 -16.93 1.61 -15.11
N GLU A 60 -17.09 0.84 -14.02
CA GLU A 60 -17.49 -0.58 -14.09
C GLU A 60 -18.80 -0.78 -14.83
N ARG A 61 -19.85 -0.04 -14.45
CA ARG A 61 -21.17 -0.12 -15.11
C ARG A 61 -21.13 0.32 -16.58
N ALA A 62 -20.18 1.17 -16.94
CA ALA A 62 -19.97 1.63 -18.30
C ALA A 62 -19.02 0.71 -19.10
N HIS A 63 -18.58 -0.41 -18.52
CA HIS A 63 -17.60 -1.34 -19.11
C HIS A 63 -16.26 -0.67 -19.49
N ASP A 64 -15.91 0.42 -18.81
CA ASP A 64 -14.62 1.08 -18.92
C ASP A 64 -13.62 0.44 -17.94
N THR A 65 -13.31 -0.83 -18.20
CA THR A 65 -12.62 -1.72 -17.28
C THR A 65 -11.23 -1.21 -16.89
N GLY A 66 -10.46 -0.67 -17.84
CA GLY A 66 -9.12 -0.16 -17.57
C GLY A 66 -9.12 0.98 -16.53
N ASN A 67 -10.00 1.97 -16.71
CA ASN A 67 -10.12 3.09 -15.78
C ASN A 67 -10.75 2.66 -14.45
N ALA A 68 -11.68 1.70 -14.46
CA ALA A 68 -12.25 1.13 -13.24
C ALA A 68 -11.18 0.43 -12.37
N LEU A 69 -10.35 -0.42 -12.98
CA LEU A 69 -9.28 -1.12 -12.29
C LEU A 69 -8.23 -0.14 -11.73
N GLN A 70 -7.84 0.87 -12.51
CA GLN A 70 -6.97 1.94 -12.04
C GLN A 70 -7.58 2.68 -10.84
N ALA A 71 -8.88 2.99 -10.88
CA ALA A 71 -9.57 3.64 -9.76
C ALA A 71 -9.51 2.79 -8.48
N TRP A 72 -9.79 1.48 -8.57
CA TRP A 72 -9.71 0.57 -7.43
C TRP A 72 -8.29 0.43 -6.88
N LEU A 73 -7.28 0.42 -7.74
CA LEU A 73 -5.89 0.43 -7.30
C LEU A 73 -5.53 1.72 -6.55
N ILE A 74 -6.00 2.88 -7.01
CA ILE A 74 -5.81 4.16 -6.31
C ILE A 74 -6.51 4.12 -4.94
N VAL A 75 -7.72 3.56 -4.86
CA VAL A 75 -8.43 3.35 -3.58
C VAL A 75 -7.59 2.49 -2.63
N ALA A 76 -7.06 1.35 -3.10
CA ALA A 76 -6.25 0.45 -2.30
C ALA A 76 -4.95 1.12 -1.79
N ARG A 77 -4.22 1.81 -2.68
CA ARG A 77 -2.99 2.52 -2.33
C ARG A 77 -3.24 3.64 -1.34
N ARG A 78 -4.33 4.40 -1.50
CA ARG A 78 -4.73 5.44 -0.55
C ARG A 78 -5.08 4.85 0.82
N ALA A 79 -5.85 3.77 0.85
CA ALA A 79 -6.22 3.08 2.09
C ALA A 79 -4.98 2.59 2.85
N LEU A 80 -3.97 2.04 2.16
CA LEU A 80 -2.68 1.73 2.76
C LEU A 80 -2.02 2.97 3.36
N LEU A 81 -1.92 4.08 2.65
CA LEU A 81 -1.27 5.28 3.20
C LEU A 81 -1.96 5.83 4.45
N LEU A 82 -3.26 5.59 4.60
CA LEU A 82 -4.04 5.96 5.79
C LEU A 82 -4.02 4.90 6.91
N GLY A 83 -3.30 3.79 6.73
CA GLY A 83 -3.24 2.70 7.71
C GLY A 83 -4.49 1.79 7.74
N ARG A 84 -5.33 1.85 6.69
CA ARG A 84 -6.61 1.14 6.62
C ARG A 84 -6.46 -0.17 5.82
N GLY A 85 -5.87 -1.18 6.46
CA GLY A 85 -5.53 -2.45 5.82
C GLY A 85 -6.73 -3.20 5.24
N ALA A 86 -7.85 -3.27 5.96
CA ALA A 86 -9.06 -3.94 5.49
C ALA A 86 -9.62 -3.29 4.22
N GLU A 87 -9.79 -1.96 4.23
CA GLU A 87 -10.24 -1.20 3.04
C GLU A 87 -9.30 -1.40 1.83
N ALA A 88 -7.98 -1.49 2.07
CA ALA A 88 -7.03 -1.76 1.01
C ALA A 88 -7.19 -3.18 0.43
N SER A 89 -7.41 -4.18 1.29
CA SER A 89 -7.64 -5.56 0.88
C SER A 89 -8.93 -5.70 0.08
N ASP A 90 -10.01 -5.07 0.53
CA ASP A 90 -11.30 -5.09 -0.15
C ASP A 90 -11.20 -4.46 -1.54
N ALA A 91 -10.49 -3.33 -1.66
CA ALA A 91 -10.25 -2.69 -2.95
C ALA A 91 -9.39 -3.56 -3.88
N LEU A 92 -8.35 -4.22 -3.37
CA LEU A 92 -7.52 -5.15 -4.14
C LEU A 92 -8.30 -6.35 -4.66
N SER A 93 -9.28 -6.86 -3.90
CA SER A 93 -10.12 -7.99 -4.33
C SER A 93 -10.86 -7.71 -5.65
N ARG A 94 -11.17 -6.44 -5.93
CA ARG A 94 -11.83 -6.01 -7.17
C ARG A 94 -10.98 -6.22 -8.41
N LEU A 95 -9.66 -6.30 -8.27
CA LEU A 95 -8.75 -6.55 -9.40
C LEU A 95 -8.58 -8.03 -9.72
N GLN A 96 -8.88 -8.95 -8.80
CA GLN A 96 -8.58 -10.38 -8.93
C GLN A 96 -9.36 -11.08 -10.05
N ALA A 97 -10.52 -10.55 -10.44
CA ALA A 97 -11.38 -11.13 -11.47
C ALA A 97 -10.96 -10.74 -12.91
N HIS A 98 -9.89 -9.94 -13.07
CA HIS A 98 -9.53 -9.35 -14.35
C HIS A 98 -8.07 -9.61 -14.71
N THR A 99 -7.82 -9.88 -15.99
CA THR A 99 -6.47 -9.83 -16.54
C THR A 99 -6.01 -8.38 -16.57
N LEU A 100 -4.94 -8.07 -15.85
CA LEU A 100 -4.40 -6.73 -15.75
C LEU A 100 -3.33 -6.53 -16.84
N PRO A 101 -3.23 -5.33 -17.43
CA PRO A 101 -2.06 -5.00 -18.23
C PRO A 101 -0.81 -4.96 -17.31
N PRO A 102 0.39 -5.33 -17.81
CA PRO A 102 1.57 -5.51 -16.96
C PRO A 102 1.93 -4.34 -16.02
N PRO A 103 1.82 -3.05 -16.42
CA PRO A 103 2.06 -1.94 -15.50
C PRO A 103 1.12 -1.95 -14.28
N LEU A 104 -0.16 -2.23 -14.52
CA LEU A 104 -1.19 -2.23 -13.49
C LEU A 104 -1.04 -3.44 -12.56
N GLU A 105 -0.67 -4.59 -13.12
CA GLU A 105 -0.36 -5.80 -12.35
C GLU A 105 0.82 -5.58 -11.41
N ALA A 106 1.90 -4.95 -11.90
CA ALA A 106 3.06 -4.64 -11.08
C ALA A 106 2.72 -3.72 -9.90
N MET A 107 1.94 -2.66 -10.14
CA MET A 107 1.50 -1.74 -9.07
C MET A 107 0.51 -2.43 -8.10
N ALA A 108 -0.37 -3.30 -8.57
CA ALA A 108 -1.26 -4.09 -7.72
C ALA A 108 -0.47 -5.10 -6.86
N ALA A 109 0.53 -5.77 -7.43
CA ALA A 109 1.42 -6.69 -6.73
C ALA A 109 2.28 -5.96 -5.68
N LEU A 110 2.81 -4.76 -5.96
CA LEU A 110 3.47 -3.91 -4.96
C LEU A 110 2.54 -3.51 -3.81
N THR A 111 1.28 -3.22 -4.13
CA THR A 111 0.25 -2.87 -3.14
C THR A 111 -0.06 -4.09 -2.26
N ARG A 112 -0.21 -5.29 -2.85
CA ARG A 112 -0.35 -6.57 -2.12
C ARG A 112 0.86 -6.83 -1.21
N ALA A 113 2.07 -6.69 -1.73
CA ALA A 113 3.30 -6.89 -0.96
C ALA A 113 3.38 -5.95 0.25
N THR A 114 3.04 -4.68 0.07
CA THR A 114 3.01 -3.69 1.16
C THR A 114 1.97 -4.05 2.21
N LEU A 115 0.77 -4.48 1.80
CA LEU A 115 -0.28 -4.93 2.71
C LEU A 115 0.18 -6.14 3.54
N ALA A 116 0.73 -7.17 2.88
CA ALA A 116 1.23 -8.38 3.51
C ALA A 116 2.38 -8.11 4.48
N ALA A 117 3.35 -7.27 4.07
CA ALA A 117 4.48 -6.90 4.93
C ALA A 117 4.02 -6.19 6.21
N ARG A 118 3.01 -5.31 6.12
CA ARG A 118 2.42 -4.63 7.30
C ARG A 118 1.64 -5.57 8.21
N ALA A 119 1.10 -6.65 7.66
CA ALA A 119 0.49 -7.73 8.42
C ALA A 119 1.52 -8.74 8.96
N LEU A 120 2.82 -8.52 8.74
CA LEU A 120 3.92 -9.45 9.05
C LEU A 120 3.73 -10.84 8.38
N GLN A 121 3.11 -10.88 7.21
CA GLN A 121 3.01 -12.07 6.35
C GLN A 121 4.16 -12.04 5.33
N ILE A 122 5.37 -12.36 5.79
CA ILE A 122 6.62 -12.10 5.05
C ILE A 122 6.76 -12.98 3.80
N SER A 123 6.30 -14.23 3.85
CA SER A 123 6.24 -15.13 2.69
C SER A 123 5.34 -14.56 1.60
N VAL A 124 4.11 -14.19 1.96
CA VAL A 124 3.13 -13.58 1.05
C VAL A 124 3.66 -12.26 0.46
N ALA A 125 4.35 -11.45 1.27
CA ALA A 125 4.98 -10.23 0.79
C ALA A 125 6.07 -10.52 -0.25
N SER A 126 6.91 -11.53 0.01
CA SER A 126 7.99 -11.96 -0.90
C SER A 126 7.45 -12.49 -2.23
N GLU A 127 6.42 -13.33 -2.19
CA GLU A 127 5.73 -13.84 -3.39
C GLU A 127 5.14 -12.70 -4.23
N ALA A 128 4.43 -11.78 -3.58
CA ALA A 128 3.86 -10.62 -4.26
C ALA A 128 4.93 -9.69 -4.86
N LEU A 129 6.12 -9.57 -4.24
CA LEU A 129 7.24 -8.85 -4.85
C LEU A 129 7.84 -9.60 -6.05
N GLY A 130 7.82 -10.93 -6.05
CA GLY A 130 8.17 -11.76 -7.20
C GLY A 130 7.24 -11.49 -8.39
N ASP A 131 5.93 -11.47 -8.14
CA ASP A 131 4.93 -11.10 -9.15
C ASP A 131 5.14 -9.67 -9.67
N ALA A 132 5.37 -8.71 -8.76
CA ALA A 132 5.64 -7.32 -9.12
C ALA A 132 6.87 -7.19 -10.02
N THR A 133 7.92 -7.96 -9.75
CA THR A 133 9.17 -7.96 -10.53
C THR A 133 8.90 -8.44 -11.95
N ARG A 134 8.19 -9.57 -12.10
CA ARG A 134 7.84 -10.16 -13.40
C ARG A 134 6.99 -9.19 -14.23
N ALA A 135 5.95 -8.63 -13.63
CA ALA A 135 5.05 -7.69 -14.31
C ALA A 135 5.75 -6.37 -14.68
N ALA A 136 6.63 -5.85 -13.83
CA ALA A 136 7.41 -4.64 -14.13
C ALA A 136 8.42 -4.86 -15.27
N GLN A 137 9.03 -6.04 -15.35
CA GLN A 137 9.87 -6.41 -16.48
C GLN A 137 9.06 -6.46 -17.78
N GLN A 138 7.92 -7.15 -17.78
CA GLN A 138 7.01 -7.22 -18.92
C GLN A 138 6.47 -5.85 -19.36
N SER A 139 6.29 -4.91 -18.43
CA SER A 139 5.86 -3.55 -18.76
C SER A 139 6.87 -2.74 -19.56
N GLY A 140 8.17 -3.07 -19.46
CA GLY A 140 9.26 -2.30 -20.06
C GLY A 140 9.46 -0.90 -19.46
N ILE A 141 8.78 -0.52 -18.37
CA ILE A 141 8.85 0.83 -17.78
C ILE A 141 10.01 0.88 -16.76
N PRO A 142 11.11 1.61 -17.03
CA PRO A 142 12.29 1.60 -16.14
C PRO A 142 12.02 2.15 -14.74
N ALA A 143 11.17 3.20 -14.65
CA ALA A 143 10.80 3.79 -13.38
C ALA A 143 10.05 2.80 -12.46
N LEU A 144 9.21 1.95 -13.05
CA LEU A 144 8.45 0.94 -12.32
C LEU A 144 9.35 -0.21 -11.87
N GLN A 145 10.28 -0.65 -12.73
CA GLN A 145 11.30 -1.64 -12.36
C GLN A 145 12.17 -1.15 -11.19
N ALA A 146 12.58 0.11 -11.22
CA ALA A 146 13.34 0.73 -10.12
C ALA A 146 12.50 0.85 -8.82
N GLU A 147 11.20 1.11 -8.92
CA GLU A 147 10.30 1.09 -7.76
C GLU A 147 10.19 -0.31 -7.15
N VAL A 148 9.99 -1.34 -7.97
CA VAL A 148 9.95 -2.73 -7.48
C VAL A 148 11.28 -3.14 -6.86
N ALA A 149 12.41 -2.84 -7.51
CA ALA A 149 13.72 -3.16 -6.98
C ALA A 149 13.97 -2.51 -5.60
N ARG A 150 13.54 -1.25 -5.42
CA ARG A 150 13.59 -0.57 -4.12
C ARG A 150 12.72 -1.25 -3.07
N ALA A 151 11.51 -1.70 -3.43
CA ALA A 151 10.64 -2.45 -2.51
C ALA A 151 11.26 -3.79 -2.09
N CYS A 152 11.87 -4.53 -3.03
CA CYS A 152 12.60 -5.77 -2.76
C CYS A 152 13.83 -5.53 -1.87
N ALA A 153 14.55 -4.42 -2.08
CA ALA A 153 15.66 -4.05 -1.21
C ALA A 153 15.17 -3.70 0.20
N ALA A 154 14.08 -2.92 0.31
CA ALA A 154 13.50 -2.52 1.59
C ALA A 154 13.03 -3.72 2.43
N LEU A 155 12.44 -4.76 1.81
CA LEU A 155 12.01 -5.96 2.54
C LEU A 155 13.21 -6.74 3.14
N ARG A 156 14.38 -6.66 2.50
CA ARG A 156 15.63 -7.32 2.93
C ARG A 156 16.45 -6.49 3.91
N GLN A 157 16.08 -5.22 4.13
CA GLN A 157 16.79 -4.40 5.11
C GLN A 157 16.56 -4.97 6.53
N PRO A 158 17.54 -4.80 7.43
CA PRO A 158 17.33 -5.12 8.84
C PRO A 158 16.11 -4.39 9.41
N ALA A 159 15.22 -5.16 10.03
CA ALA A 159 13.99 -4.67 10.64
C ALA A 159 14.09 -4.57 12.17
N ALA A 160 14.97 -5.35 12.80
CA ALA A 160 15.19 -5.31 14.23
C ALA A 160 16.65 -5.59 14.59
N ARG A 161 16.96 -5.45 15.88
CA ARG A 161 18.20 -5.93 16.47
C ARG A 161 17.91 -6.77 17.70
N HIS A 162 18.57 -7.91 17.81
CA HIS A 162 18.52 -8.78 18.99
C HIS A 162 19.96 -9.02 19.47
N ALA A 163 20.26 -8.64 20.72
CA ALA A 163 21.62 -8.71 21.28
C ALA A 163 22.69 -8.05 20.38
N GLY A 164 22.35 -6.93 19.73
CA GLY A 164 23.25 -6.21 18.80
C GLY A 164 23.30 -6.74 17.37
N LEU A 165 22.82 -7.97 17.12
CA LEU A 165 22.75 -8.57 15.80
C LEU A 165 21.54 -8.04 15.02
N ALA A 166 21.76 -7.67 13.76
CA ALA A 166 20.72 -7.23 12.84
C ALA A 166 19.85 -8.42 12.40
N LEU A 167 18.53 -8.23 12.44
CA LEU A 167 17.54 -9.22 12.01
C LEU A 167 16.72 -8.67 10.85
N ASP A 168 16.54 -9.46 9.81
CA ASP A 168 15.57 -9.18 8.75
C ASP A 168 14.12 -9.48 9.20
N LEU A 169 13.14 -9.13 8.36
CA LEU A 169 11.73 -9.36 8.67
C LEU A 169 11.36 -10.83 8.85
N GLN A 170 12.01 -11.75 8.14
CA GLN A 170 11.73 -13.18 8.23
C GLN A 170 12.20 -13.74 9.58
N GLN A 171 13.39 -13.33 10.02
CA GLN A 171 13.93 -13.67 11.33
C GLN A 171 13.09 -13.05 12.45
N VAL A 172 12.64 -11.80 12.29
CA VAL A 172 11.67 -11.20 13.22
C VAL A 172 10.41 -12.04 13.29
N ARG A 173 9.86 -12.48 12.15
CA ARG A 173 8.67 -13.32 12.13
C ARG A 173 8.89 -14.65 12.86
N ALA A 174 10.01 -15.32 12.62
CA ALA A 174 10.37 -16.56 13.30
C ALA A 174 10.47 -16.38 14.83
N LEU A 175 11.03 -15.25 15.30
CA LEU A 175 11.05 -14.92 16.73
C LEU A 175 9.65 -14.74 17.32
N LEU A 176 8.74 -14.10 16.58
CA LEU A 176 7.35 -13.90 17.02
C LEU A 176 6.55 -15.21 17.03
N ASP A 177 6.82 -16.12 16.10
CA ASP A 177 6.15 -17.44 16.04
C ASP A 177 6.71 -18.42 17.07
N GLY A 178 7.92 -18.17 17.59
CA GLY A 178 8.54 -18.97 18.63
C GLY A 178 7.96 -18.76 20.03
N PRO A 179 8.49 -19.47 21.05
CA PRO A 179 8.03 -19.37 22.44
C PRO A 179 8.52 -18.08 23.14
N HIS A 180 9.21 -17.19 22.42
CA HIS A 180 9.86 -16.02 22.99
C HIS A 180 8.87 -14.93 23.44
N CYS A 181 9.28 -14.16 24.43
CA CYS A 181 8.62 -12.92 24.81
C CYS A 181 9.36 -11.76 24.14
N VAL A 182 8.77 -11.18 23.09
CA VAL A 182 9.41 -10.12 22.30
C VAL A 182 8.90 -8.76 22.77
N VAL A 183 9.78 -7.92 23.30
CA VAL A 183 9.47 -6.53 23.65
C VAL A 183 9.73 -5.64 22.44
N ASP A 184 8.68 -5.04 21.89
CA ASP A 184 8.77 -4.16 20.73
C ASP A 184 8.93 -2.70 21.18
N GLY A 185 10.16 -2.21 21.02
CA GLY A 185 10.57 -0.83 21.26
C GLY A 185 9.78 0.22 20.48
N CYS A 186 9.46 -0.09 19.23
CA CYS A 186 8.88 0.84 18.27
C CYS A 186 7.37 1.00 18.51
N ARG A 187 6.67 -0.11 18.71
CA ARG A 187 5.21 -0.14 18.95
C ARG A 187 4.83 -0.05 20.42
N ARG A 188 5.83 -0.01 21.32
CA ARG A 188 5.67 0.07 22.78
C ARG A 188 4.73 -1.00 23.31
N GLY A 189 5.07 -2.26 23.09
CA GLY A 189 4.26 -3.39 23.52
C GLY A 189 5.06 -4.67 23.60
N VAL A 190 4.35 -5.76 23.87
CA VAL A 190 4.94 -7.08 24.00
C VAL A 190 4.15 -8.10 23.19
N TRP A 191 4.89 -8.98 22.55
CA TRP A 191 4.37 -10.14 21.85
C TRP A 191 4.75 -11.40 22.63
N ARG A 192 3.76 -12.24 22.92
CA ARG A 192 3.96 -13.55 23.57
C ARG A 192 2.84 -14.50 23.19
N GLY A 193 3.17 -15.71 22.75
CA GLY A 193 2.20 -16.77 22.47
C GLY A 193 1.15 -16.36 21.42
N GLY A 194 1.58 -15.70 20.35
CA GLY A 194 0.68 -15.23 19.29
C GLY A 194 -0.20 -14.02 19.65
N GLN A 195 -0.05 -13.47 20.87
CA GLN A 195 -0.86 -12.34 21.33
C GLN A 195 -0.02 -11.06 21.46
N TRP A 196 -0.54 -9.99 20.86
CA TRP A 196 -0.01 -8.64 21.03
C TRP A 196 -0.67 -7.94 22.23
N ARG A 197 0.15 -7.38 23.12
CA ARG A 197 -0.31 -6.53 24.22
C ARG A 197 0.32 -5.15 24.11
N SER A 198 -0.49 -4.14 23.83
CA SER A 198 -0.02 -2.75 23.76
C SER A 198 0.21 -2.18 25.16
N LEU A 199 1.37 -1.54 25.35
CA LEU A 199 1.72 -0.77 26.54
C LEU A 199 1.93 0.72 26.19
N ALA A 200 1.49 1.16 25.00
CA ALA A 200 1.71 2.53 24.52
C ALA A 200 1.11 3.60 25.46
N ARG A 201 -0.01 3.30 26.12
CA ARG A 201 -0.66 4.15 27.13
C ARG A 201 -0.17 3.90 28.57
N ARG A 202 0.82 3.01 28.75
CA ARG A 202 1.35 2.59 30.06
C ARG A 202 2.88 2.74 30.07
N PRO A 203 3.41 3.98 29.95
CA PRO A 203 4.83 4.23 29.70
C PRO A 203 5.74 3.68 30.80
N LEU A 204 5.33 3.75 32.07
CA LEU A 204 6.11 3.20 33.19
C LEU A 204 6.21 1.66 33.11
N LEU A 205 5.11 0.96 32.86
CA LEU A 205 5.12 -0.50 32.69
C LEU A 205 5.96 -0.91 31.49
N PHE A 206 5.88 -0.16 30.39
CA PHE A 206 6.73 -0.42 29.23
C PHE A 206 8.22 -0.22 29.55
N ALA A 207 8.57 0.86 30.27
CA ALA A 207 9.95 1.11 30.68
C ALA A 207 10.50 -0.02 31.56
N LEU A 208 9.72 -0.50 32.54
CA LEU A 208 10.09 -1.64 33.38
C LEU A 208 10.26 -2.92 32.56
N LEU A 209 9.31 -3.23 31.68
CA LEU A 209 9.38 -4.42 30.83
C LEU A 209 10.60 -4.38 29.90
N ARG A 210 10.90 -3.22 29.31
CA ARG A 210 12.08 -3.04 28.47
C ARG A 210 13.38 -3.19 29.27
N ALA A 211 13.44 -2.66 30.49
CA ALA A 211 14.60 -2.81 31.37
C ALA A 211 14.83 -4.29 31.74
N LEU A 212 13.77 -5.01 32.11
CA LEU A 212 13.83 -6.44 32.40
C LEU A 212 14.25 -7.26 31.17
N GLY A 213 13.65 -7.00 30.01
CA GLY A 213 13.97 -7.72 28.77
C GLY A 213 15.33 -7.39 28.17
N ALA A 214 15.98 -6.30 28.58
CA ALA A 214 17.35 -5.99 28.17
C ALA A 214 18.41 -6.59 29.10
N ALA A 215 18.01 -6.99 30.32
CA ALA A 215 18.88 -7.62 31.32
C ALA A 215 18.88 -9.16 31.25
N TRP A 216 17.98 -9.73 30.44
CA TRP A 216 17.83 -11.16 30.18
C TRP A 216 18.24 -11.48 28.75
#